data_AF-A0A4Y2L9T6-F1
#
_entry.id   AF-A0A4Y2L9T6-F1
#
_cell.length_a   1.000
_cell.length_b   1.000
_cell.length_c   1.000
_cell.angle_alpha   90.00
_cell.angle_beta   90.00
_cell.angle_gamma   90.00
#
_symmetry.space_group_name_H-M   'P 1'
#
loop_
_entity.id
_entity.type
_entity.pdbx_description
1 polymer ?
#
loop_
_entity_poly.entity_id
_entity_poly.type
_entity_poly.pdbx_seq_one_letter_code
_entity_poly.pdbx_strand_id
1 'polypeptide(L)'
;MQITGNHQMARIVCHNDESVREGYIRNGGKEVKLFTSALKAFQCNNRIVMAQRKHLDDFLRGRIIGRLECGRTQLEVSEELGIAQSVISRLWQRFQDDGNVSRCYGTGHPRVTTPNEGRYLAVTAKRNRRSTASDLSHQLSSATGTTVSRQTVYRRLGHIGLYARRPVRCNDQSVTMTGHIYRDVILEHVRLFQGAMCAEFLFMDDNARPHRANIVDECLQSEDITRMDWPAYSPDLNPIE
;
A
#
# COMPACT_ATOMS: atom_id res chain seq x y z
N MET A 1 23.65 -94.70 -42.95
CA MET A 1 23.73 -94.16 -44.33
C MET A 1 24.24 -92.73 -44.20
N GLN A 2 25.38 -92.45 -44.81
CA GLN A 2 26.06 -91.15 -44.89
C GLN A 2 25.14 -90.18 -45.73
N ILE A 3 25.28 -88.85 -45.82
CA ILE A 3 26.42 -87.98 -46.15
C ILE A 3 25.98 -86.50 -45.93
N THR A 4 26.85 -85.69 -45.29
CA THR A 4 27.08 -84.22 -45.38
C THR A 4 25.94 -83.21 -45.11
N GLY A 5 26.20 -82.01 -44.59
CA GLY A 5 27.47 -81.29 -44.53
C GLY A 5 27.47 -80.08 -43.59
N ASN A 6 28.70 -79.72 -43.24
CA ASN A 6 29.16 -78.65 -42.36
C ASN A 6 28.40 -77.34 -42.48
N HIS A 7 28.06 -76.74 -41.34
CA HIS A 7 28.05 -75.29 -41.18
C HIS A 7 28.75 -74.95 -39.86
N GLN A 8 30.04 -74.60 -39.95
CA GLN A 8 30.68 -73.77 -38.95
C GLN A 8 30.07 -72.37 -39.05
N MET A 9 29.60 -71.81 -37.95
CA MET A 9 29.52 -70.35 -37.78
C MET A 9 29.85 -69.98 -36.35
N ALA A 10 30.95 -69.26 -36.22
CA ALA A 10 31.44 -68.63 -35.01
C ALA A 10 30.51 -67.50 -34.52
N ARG A 11 30.44 -67.29 -33.21
CA ARG A 11 30.25 -65.97 -32.57
C ARG A 11 31.29 -65.91 -31.45
N ILE A 12 32.47 -65.35 -31.68
CA ILE A 12 32.78 -63.91 -31.71
C ILE A 12 32.23 -63.21 -30.46
N VAL A 13 33.03 -63.26 -29.40
CA VAL A 13 33.30 -62.11 -28.55
C VAL A 13 34.00 -61.08 -29.43
N CYS A 14 33.43 -59.88 -29.59
CA CYS A 14 34.09 -58.65 -30.05
C CYS A 14 33.08 -57.52 -29.83
N HIS A 15 33.39 -56.58 -28.94
CA HIS A 15 34.02 -55.30 -29.28
C HIS A 15 33.03 -54.26 -29.80
N ASN A 16 33.15 -53.08 -29.19
CA ASN A 16 32.56 -51.83 -29.63
C ASN A 16 32.82 -51.56 -31.11
N ASP A 17 32.01 -50.65 -31.66
CA ASP A 17 32.08 -50.01 -32.99
C ASP A 17 31.08 -50.54 -34.03
N GLU A 18 29.82 -50.11 -33.92
CA GLU A 18 28.94 -50.03 -35.10
C GLU A 18 29.19 -48.71 -35.83
N SER A 19 30.09 -48.84 -36.80
CA SER A 19 30.30 -47.94 -37.93
C SER A 19 29.09 -47.98 -38.88
N VAL A 20 28.69 -46.77 -39.28
CA VAL A 20 27.95 -46.35 -40.47
C VAL A 20 27.61 -47.46 -41.49
N ARG A 21 26.31 -47.72 -41.71
CA ARG A 21 25.80 -48.29 -42.95
C ARG A 21 24.76 -47.35 -43.58
N GLU A 22 25.20 -46.66 -44.63
CA GLU A 22 24.36 -45.96 -45.59
C GLU A 22 23.44 -46.95 -46.32
N GLY A 23 22.14 -46.64 -46.36
CA GLY A 23 21.17 -47.33 -47.21
C GLY A 23 20.62 -46.35 -48.26
N TYR A 24 20.81 -46.67 -49.55
CA TYR A 24 20.20 -45.96 -50.67
C TYR A 24 18.97 -46.74 -51.17
N ILE A 25 17.82 -46.08 -51.30
CA ILE A 25 16.68 -46.57 -52.10
C ILE A 25 16.65 -45.79 -53.43
N ARG A 26 16.77 -46.52 -54.54
CA ARG A 26 16.59 -45.98 -55.89
C ARG A 26 15.10 -45.79 -56.18
N ASN A 27 14.70 -44.60 -56.59
CA ASN A 27 13.55 -44.39 -57.46
C ASN A 27 13.82 -43.19 -58.39
N GLY A 28 13.86 -43.48 -59.70
CA GLY A 28 13.60 -42.57 -60.81
C GLY A 28 14.11 -41.13 -60.73
N GLY A 29 15.39 -40.92 -61.06
CA GLY A 29 15.86 -39.77 -61.84
C GLY A 29 15.46 -38.37 -61.35
N LYS A 30 15.96 -37.96 -60.17
CA LYS A 30 16.38 -36.59 -59.82
C LYS A 30 17.01 -36.63 -58.43
N GLU A 31 18.32 -36.44 -58.35
CA GLU A 31 19.01 -36.28 -57.06
C GLU A 31 18.56 -34.97 -56.41
N VAL A 32 17.88 -35.06 -55.27
CA VAL A 32 17.68 -33.92 -54.37
C VAL A 32 18.33 -34.28 -53.05
N LYS A 33 19.44 -33.60 -52.73
CA LYS A 33 20.13 -33.73 -51.44
C LYS A 33 19.18 -33.28 -50.34
N LEU A 34 18.63 -34.21 -49.55
CA LEU A 34 18.04 -33.88 -48.26
C LEU A 34 19.18 -33.63 -47.27
N PHE A 35 19.72 -32.41 -47.31
CA PHE A 35 20.35 -31.85 -46.13
C PHE A 35 19.28 -31.64 -45.05
N THR A 36 19.69 -31.86 -43.81
CA THR A 36 19.20 -31.22 -42.58
C THR A 36 17.93 -31.73 -41.86
N SER A 37 18.14 -31.96 -40.55
CA SER A 37 17.40 -31.35 -39.44
C SER A 37 16.06 -31.92 -38.93
N ALA A 38 15.84 -33.23 -38.92
CA ALA A 38 14.60 -33.78 -38.34
C ALA A 38 14.72 -34.49 -36.98
N LEU A 39 15.92 -34.80 -36.46
CA LEU A 39 16.09 -35.52 -35.19
C LEU A 39 16.61 -34.67 -34.01
N LYS A 40 16.55 -33.33 -34.11
CA LYS A 40 16.66 -32.41 -32.96
C LYS A 40 15.32 -31.79 -32.54
N ALA A 41 14.21 -32.23 -33.13
CA ALA A 41 12.88 -31.68 -32.86
C ALA A 41 12.06 -32.47 -31.82
N PHE A 42 12.58 -33.57 -31.28
CA PHE A 42 11.83 -34.45 -30.37
C PHE A 42 12.22 -34.35 -28.89
N GLN A 43 13.11 -33.42 -28.52
CA GLN A 43 13.51 -33.13 -27.12
C GLN A 43 13.22 -31.67 -26.70
N CYS A 44 12.25 -30.98 -27.31
CA CYS A 44 11.81 -29.66 -26.85
C CYS A 44 10.45 -29.67 -26.12
N ASN A 45 9.80 -30.83 -25.98
CA ASN A 45 8.47 -30.93 -25.40
C ASN A 45 8.46 -31.62 -24.05
N ASN A 46 9.26 -31.18 -23.08
CA ASN A 46 8.91 -31.37 -21.68
C ASN A 46 9.63 -30.36 -20.78
N ARG A 47 8.83 -29.69 -19.95
CA ARG A 47 9.23 -28.77 -18.85
C ARG A 47 9.33 -27.28 -19.23
N ILE A 48 8.24 -26.72 -19.76
CA ILE A 48 7.89 -25.30 -19.49
C ILE A 48 7.50 -25.21 -18.00
N VAL A 49 8.46 -25.38 -17.10
CA VAL A 49 8.37 -24.74 -15.79
C VAL A 49 8.60 -23.28 -16.10
N MET A 50 7.64 -22.41 -15.81
CA MET A 50 7.79 -20.96 -15.91
C MET A 50 8.98 -20.54 -15.03
N ALA A 51 10.19 -20.57 -15.58
CA ALA A 51 11.39 -20.12 -14.92
C ALA A 51 11.21 -18.62 -14.70
N GLN A 52 11.02 -18.22 -13.44
CA GLN A 52 10.94 -16.80 -13.10
C GLN A 52 12.19 -16.10 -13.61
N ARG A 53 12.01 -15.15 -14.53
CA ARG A 53 13.10 -14.28 -14.99
C ARG A 53 13.48 -13.38 -13.82
N LYS A 54 14.60 -13.70 -13.17
CA LYS A 54 15.16 -12.87 -12.10
C LYS A 54 16.05 -11.79 -12.72
N HIS A 55 15.90 -10.57 -12.23
CA HIS A 55 16.85 -9.51 -12.58
C HIS A 55 18.20 -9.80 -11.96
N LEU A 56 19.28 -9.41 -12.65
CA LEU A 56 20.61 -9.42 -12.06
C LEU A 56 20.62 -8.60 -10.77
N ASP A 57 21.39 -9.01 -9.77
CA ASP A 57 21.56 -8.25 -8.54
C ASP A 57 22.46 -7.01 -8.79
N ASP A 58 22.25 -5.95 -8.02
CA ASP A 58 22.99 -4.69 -8.21
C ASP A 58 24.48 -4.85 -7.87
N PHE A 59 24.83 -5.72 -6.91
CA PHE A 59 26.23 -6.06 -6.63
C PHE A 59 26.90 -6.77 -7.82
N LEU A 60 26.19 -7.72 -8.44
CA LEU A 60 26.66 -8.41 -9.64
C LEU A 60 26.78 -7.46 -10.84
N ARG A 61 25.88 -6.48 -10.98
CA ARG A 61 26.01 -5.42 -12.00
C ARG A 61 27.27 -4.59 -11.80
N GLY A 62 27.53 -4.14 -10.57
CA GLY A 62 28.73 -3.38 -10.23
C GLY A 62 30.02 -4.16 -10.50
N ARG A 63 30.04 -5.45 -10.18
CA ARG A 63 31.19 -6.33 -10.44
C ARG A 63 31.47 -6.52 -11.93
N ILE A 64 30.42 -6.62 -12.76
CA ILE A 64 30.56 -6.69 -14.21
C ILE A 64 31.17 -5.39 -14.74
N ILE A 65 30.60 -4.24 -14.35
CA ILE A 65 31.02 -2.93 -14.85
C ILE A 65 32.47 -2.64 -14.44
N GLY A 66 32.83 -2.86 -13.17
CA GLY A 66 34.21 -2.66 -12.72
C GLY A 66 35.24 -3.52 -13.48
N ARG A 67 34.87 -4.74 -13.88
CA ARG A 67 35.76 -5.59 -14.71
C ARG A 67 35.90 -5.08 -16.13
N LEU A 68 34.81 -4.60 -16.73
CA LEU A 68 34.83 -4.02 -18.06
C LEU A 68 35.61 -2.69 -18.11
N GLU A 69 35.50 -1.88 -17.06
CA GLU A 69 36.31 -0.66 -16.90
C GLU A 69 37.81 -0.96 -16.76
N CYS A 70 38.18 -2.09 -16.13
CA CYS A 70 39.56 -2.58 -16.11
C CYS A 70 40.05 -3.17 -17.45
N GLY A 71 39.26 -3.08 -18.52
CA GLY A 71 39.65 -3.53 -19.87
C GLY A 71 39.49 -5.03 -20.13
N ARG A 72 38.80 -5.78 -19.27
CA ARG A 72 38.46 -7.20 -19.52
C ARG A 72 37.50 -7.33 -20.69
N THR A 73 37.62 -8.41 -21.46
CA THR A 73 36.66 -8.69 -22.54
C THR A 73 35.31 -9.15 -21.98
N GLN A 74 34.21 -8.88 -22.69
CA GLN A 74 32.87 -9.29 -22.26
C GLN A 74 32.73 -10.82 -22.17
N LEU A 75 33.51 -11.56 -22.97
CA LEU A 75 33.56 -13.02 -22.95
C LEU A 75 34.21 -13.55 -21.67
N GLU A 76 35.37 -13.00 -21.28
CA GLU A 76 36.03 -13.36 -20.01
C GLU A 76 35.11 -13.12 -18.81
N VAL A 77 34.43 -11.97 -18.77
CA VAL A 77 33.50 -11.64 -17.68
C VAL A 77 32.28 -12.58 -17.68
N SER A 78 31.84 -13.04 -18.85
CA SER A 78 30.75 -14.01 -19.01
C SER A 78 31.12 -15.38 -18.45
N GLU A 79 32.30 -15.87 -18.80
CA GLU A 79 32.83 -17.16 -18.35
C GLU A 79 33.10 -17.15 -16.84
N GLU A 80 33.68 -16.08 -16.31
CA GLU A 80 34.01 -15.97 -14.88
C GLU A 80 32.75 -15.88 -13.99
N LEU A 81 31.74 -15.13 -14.42
CA LEU A 81 30.53 -14.90 -13.62
C LEU A 81 29.37 -15.85 -13.93
N GLY A 82 29.50 -16.68 -14.97
CA GLY A 82 28.43 -17.59 -15.41
C GLY A 82 27.18 -16.86 -15.91
N ILE A 83 27.33 -15.61 -16.37
CA ILE A 83 26.23 -14.77 -16.87
C ILE A 83 26.33 -14.71 -18.39
N ALA A 84 25.21 -14.89 -19.08
CA ALA A 84 25.19 -14.82 -20.54
C ALA A 84 25.77 -13.48 -21.05
N GLN A 85 26.70 -13.56 -22.01
CA GLN A 85 27.37 -12.38 -22.60
C GLN A 85 26.37 -11.32 -23.11
N SER A 86 25.20 -11.72 -23.63
CA SER A 86 24.16 -10.77 -24.06
C SER A 86 23.59 -9.91 -22.93
N VAL A 87 23.62 -10.38 -21.68
CA VAL A 87 23.20 -9.60 -20.50
C VAL A 87 24.27 -8.57 -20.16
N ILE A 88 25.55 -8.97 -20.24
CA ILE A 88 26.72 -8.11 -20.02
C ILE A 88 26.76 -6.99 -21.06
N SER A 89 26.58 -7.33 -22.34
CA SER A 89 26.54 -6.36 -23.45
C SER A 89 25.43 -5.32 -23.25
N ARG A 90 24.20 -5.74 -22.91
CA ARG A 90 23.08 -4.80 -22.65
C ARG A 90 23.33 -3.93 -21.43
N LEU A 91 23.92 -4.49 -20.37
CA LEU A 91 24.26 -3.74 -19.15
C LEU A 91 25.35 -2.70 -19.44
N TRP A 92 26.39 -3.08 -20.17
CA TRP A 92 27.49 -2.20 -20.55
C TRP A 92 27.00 -1.05 -21.42
N GLN A 93 26.19 -1.33 -22.44
CA GLN A 93 25.61 -0.30 -23.30
C GLN A 93 24.80 0.70 -22.47
N ARG A 94 23.90 0.20 -21.60
CA ARG A 94 23.11 1.07 -20.72
C ARG A 94 23.98 1.90 -19.78
N PHE A 95 25.07 1.34 -19.26
CA PHE A 95 25.99 2.07 -18.39
C PHE A 95 26.72 3.19 -19.15
N GLN A 96 27.10 2.97 -20.40
CA GLN A 96 27.68 4.01 -21.25
C GLN A 96 26.68 5.13 -21.55
N ASP A 97 25.39 4.80 -21.70
CA ASP A 97 24.33 5.78 -21.99
C ASP A 97 23.91 6.58 -20.73
N ASP A 98 23.64 5.91 -19.61
CA ASP A 98 23.03 6.50 -18.41
C ASP A 98 24.05 6.84 -17.29
N GLY A 99 25.24 6.22 -17.31
CA GLY A 99 26.23 6.27 -16.21
C GLY A 99 25.79 5.57 -14.92
N ASN A 100 24.60 4.96 -14.89
CA ASN A 100 24.03 4.33 -13.71
C ASN A 100 24.08 2.80 -13.80
N VAL A 101 24.60 2.18 -12.73
CA VAL A 101 24.66 0.72 -12.56
C VAL A 101 23.32 0.18 -12.04
N SER A 102 22.65 0.96 -11.20
CA SER A 102 21.47 0.53 -10.48
C SER A 102 20.22 0.55 -11.35
N ARG A 103 19.23 -0.24 -10.96
CA ARG A 103 17.96 -0.27 -11.67
C ARG A 103 17.14 1.00 -11.41
N CYS A 104 16.78 1.70 -12.48
CA CYS A 104 15.69 2.68 -12.42
C CYS A 104 14.34 1.96 -12.26
N TYR A 105 13.58 2.30 -11.22
CA TYR A 105 12.20 1.87 -11.07
C TYR A 105 11.31 2.69 -11.99
N GLY A 106 10.45 2.01 -12.76
CA GLY A 106 9.46 2.69 -13.59
C GLY A 106 8.49 3.47 -12.72
N THR A 107 8.10 4.67 -13.18
CA THR A 107 7.17 5.57 -12.49
C THR A 107 5.72 5.07 -12.46
N GLY A 108 5.43 3.98 -13.18
CA GLY A 108 4.10 3.40 -13.30
C GLY A 108 3.24 4.14 -14.34
N HIS A 109 1.98 3.73 -14.46
CA HIS A 109 1.03 4.40 -15.35
C HIS A 109 0.62 5.76 -14.76
N PRO A 110 0.49 6.82 -15.59
CA PRO A 110 0.01 8.11 -15.13
C PRO A 110 -1.36 8.00 -14.42
N ARG A 111 -1.59 8.89 -13.45
CA ARG A 111 -2.87 8.92 -12.75
C ARG A 111 -3.94 9.57 -13.63
N VAL A 112 -5.18 9.08 -13.53
CA VAL A 112 -6.35 9.67 -14.19
C VAL A 112 -6.58 11.12 -13.74
N THR A 113 -6.33 11.42 -12.45
CA THR A 113 -6.50 12.78 -11.93
C THR A 113 -5.22 13.60 -12.06
N THR A 114 -5.36 14.86 -12.43
CA THR A 114 -4.25 15.82 -12.43
C THR A 114 -3.93 16.36 -11.01
N PRO A 115 -2.77 16.99 -10.80
CA PRO A 115 -2.46 17.68 -9.55
C PRO A 115 -3.46 18.80 -9.21
N ASN A 116 -3.93 19.55 -10.22
CA ASN A 116 -4.89 20.64 -10.03
C ASN A 116 -6.24 20.13 -9.54
N GLU A 117 -6.75 19.06 -10.17
CA GLU A 117 -7.97 18.38 -9.74
C GLU A 117 -7.84 17.79 -8.33
N GLY A 118 -6.66 17.26 -7.99
CA GLY A 118 -6.36 16.81 -6.63
C GLY A 118 -6.48 17.93 -5.59
N ARG A 119 -6.01 19.14 -5.92
CA ARG A 119 -6.17 20.32 -5.06
C ARG A 119 -7.63 20.77 -4.98
N TYR A 120 -8.35 20.76 -6.11
CA TYR A 120 -9.78 21.05 -6.13
C TYR A 120 -10.56 20.13 -5.19
N LEU A 121 -10.35 18.81 -5.30
CA LEU A 121 -10.99 17.82 -4.42
C LEU A 121 -10.71 18.09 -2.94
N ALA A 122 -9.45 18.43 -2.61
CA ALA A 122 -9.06 18.71 -1.23
C ALA A 122 -9.72 19.96 -0.67
N VAL A 123 -9.76 21.05 -1.45
CA VAL A 123 -10.40 22.31 -1.06
C VAL A 123 -11.90 22.12 -0.89
N THR A 124 -12.56 21.47 -1.84
CA THR A 124 -14.01 21.23 -1.79
C THR A 124 -14.40 20.33 -0.62
N ALA A 125 -13.64 19.27 -0.35
CA ALA A 125 -13.87 18.40 0.81
C ALA A 125 -13.65 19.12 2.16
N LYS A 126 -12.66 20.01 2.25
CA LYS A 126 -12.41 20.81 3.45
C LYS A 126 -13.51 21.85 3.70
N ARG A 127 -14.05 22.46 2.64
CA ARG A 127 -15.18 23.38 2.71
C ARG A 127 -16.46 22.66 3.15
N ASN A 128 -16.73 21.50 2.55
CA ASN A 128 -17.96 20.73 2.80
C ASN A 128 -17.64 19.38 3.46
N ARG A 129 -17.46 19.37 4.79
CA ARG A 129 -17.07 18.16 5.54
C ARG A 129 -18.04 16.98 5.43
N ARG A 130 -19.27 17.20 4.98
CA ARG A 130 -20.32 16.16 4.83
C ARG A 130 -20.46 15.64 3.39
N SER A 131 -19.76 16.23 2.42
CA SER A 131 -19.83 15.79 1.02
C SER A 131 -19.29 14.37 0.87
N THR A 132 -20.01 13.54 0.12
CA THR A 132 -19.56 12.17 -0.14
C THR A 132 -18.55 12.13 -1.28
N ALA A 133 -17.77 11.05 -1.35
CA ALA A 133 -16.84 10.85 -2.46
C ALA A 133 -17.54 10.75 -3.83
N SER A 134 -18.83 10.37 -3.86
CA SER A 134 -19.63 10.37 -5.09
C SER A 134 -20.01 11.79 -5.49
N ASP A 135 -20.47 12.62 -4.54
CA ASP A 135 -20.82 14.02 -4.81
C ASP A 135 -19.61 14.80 -5.32
N LEU A 136 -18.45 14.60 -4.70
CA LEU A 136 -17.18 15.19 -5.13
C LEU A 136 -16.75 14.73 -6.52
N SER A 137 -17.07 13.49 -6.89
CA SER A 137 -16.83 12.95 -8.23
C SER A 137 -17.70 13.65 -9.28
N HIS A 138 -19.00 13.81 -9.01
CA HIS A 138 -19.92 14.53 -9.89
C HIS A 138 -19.52 15.99 -10.01
N GLN A 139 -19.18 16.66 -8.90
CA GLN A 139 -18.70 18.04 -8.90
C GLN A 139 -17.43 18.22 -9.73
N LEU A 140 -16.46 17.32 -9.61
CA LEU A 140 -15.25 17.34 -10.43
C LEU A 140 -15.57 17.15 -11.92
N SER A 141 -16.46 16.20 -12.24
CA SER A 141 -16.89 15.97 -13.61
C SER A 141 -17.59 17.19 -14.20
N SER A 142 -18.44 17.88 -13.42
CA SER A 142 -19.10 19.11 -13.86
C SER A 142 -18.13 20.29 -14.03
N ALA A 143 -17.08 20.38 -13.22
CA ALA A 143 -16.13 21.50 -13.23
C ALA A 143 -15.01 21.35 -14.26
N THR A 144 -14.50 20.13 -14.47
CA THR A 144 -13.29 19.87 -15.28
C THR A 144 -13.55 18.89 -16.42
N GLY A 145 -14.69 18.20 -16.44
CA GLY A 145 -15.01 17.18 -17.45
C GLY A 145 -14.40 15.81 -17.18
N THR A 146 -13.50 15.69 -16.19
CA THR A 146 -12.85 14.42 -15.85
C THR A 146 -13.81 13.52 -15.07
N THR A 147 -14.22 12.42 -15.69
CA THR A 147 -15.05 11.41 -15.04
C THR A 147 -14.16 10.48 -14.21
N VAL A 148 -14.30 10.53 -12.89
CA VAL A 148 -13.58 9.64 -11.97
C VAL A 148 -14.56 8.74 -11.22
N SER A 149 -14.08 7.62 -10.67
CA SER A 149 -14.91 6.81 -9.79
C SER A 149 -14.89 7.35 -8.37
N ARG A 150 -15.94 7.04 -7.60
CA ARG A 150 -15.99 7.27 -6.14
C ARG A 150 -14.73 6.76 -5.43
N GLN A 151 -14.20 5.60 -5.85
CA GLN A 151 -13.01 5.00 -5.24
C GLN A 151 -11.74 5.79 -5.56
N THR A 152 -11.62 6.33 -6.78
CA THR A 152 -10.50 7.22 -7.14
C THR A 152 -10.50 8.47 -6.25
N VAL A 153 -11.65 9.10 -6.06
CA VAL A 153 -11.80 10.24 -5.15
C VAL A 153 -11.43 9.86 -3.71
N TYR A 154 -11.94 8.72 -3.22
CA TYR A 154 -11.62 8.23 -1.88
C TYR A 154 -10.12 8.01 -1.68
N ARG A 155 -9.44 7.37 -2.64
CA ARG A 155 -7.97 7.16 -2.61
C ARG A 155 -7.21 8.49 -2.65
N ARG A 156 -7.69 9.48 -3.42
CA ARG A 156 -7.07 10.82 -3.50
C ARG A 156 -7.18 11.56 -2.18
N LEU A 157 -8.36 11.54 -1.55
CA LEU A 157 -8.56 12.15 -0.22
C LEU A 157 -7.74 11.44 0.85
N GLY A 158 -7.65 10.10 0.80
CA GLY A 158 -6.82 9.32 1.73
C GLY A 158 -5.33 9.65 1.62
N HIS A 159 -4.81 9.92 0.42
CA HIS A 159 -3.43 10.37 0.24
C HIS A 159 -3.14 11.75 0.87
N ILE A 160 -4.18 12.53 1.18
CA ILE A 160 -4.11 13.83 1.86
C ILE A 160 -4.45 13.68 3.35
N GLY A 161 -4.75 12.46 3.81
CA GLY A 161 -5.13 12.18 5.20
C GLY A 161 -6.57 12.53 5.54
N LEU A 162 -7.43 12.79 4.55
CA LEU A 162 -8.85 13.06 4.76
C LEU A 162 -9.63 11.74 4.74
N TYR A 163 -10.19 11.39 5.89
CA TYR A 163 -10.99 10.18 6.09
C TYR A 163 -12.36 10.52 6.64
N ALA A 164 -13.37 9.75 6.24
CA ALA A 164 -14.71 9.88 6.80
C ALA A 164 -14.70 9.49 8.29
N ARG A 165 -15.35 10.30 9.12
CA ARG A 165 -15.55 10.07 10.55
C ARG A 165 -17.03 10.25 10.90
N ARG A 166 -17.48 9.59 11.97
CA ARG A 166 -18.82 9.82 12.53
C ARG A 166 -18.74 10.99 13.50
N PRO A 167 -19.65 11.99 13.41
CA PRO A 167 -19.72 13.04 14.42
C PRO A 167 -20.13 12.43 15.76
N VAL A 168 -19.60 12.99 16.85
CA VAL A 168 -20.05 12.64 18.20
C VAL A 168 -21.50 13.11 18.35
N ARG A 169 -22.37 12.23 18.87
CA ARG A 169 -23.71 12.62 19.28
C ARG A 169 -23.60 13.24 20.67
N CYS A 170 -23.79 14.54 20.79
CA CYS A 170 -24.10 15.16 22.06
C CYS A 170 -25.56 14.79 22.39
N ASN A 171 -25.77 14.06 23.48
CA ASN A 171 -27.12 13.82 23.99
C ASN A 171 -27.58 15.14 24.63
N ASP A 172 -28.63 15.73 24.08
CA ASP A 172 -29.34 16.90 24.60
C ASP A 172 -30.32 16.54 25.74
N GLN A 173 -30.18 15.35 26.33
CA GLN A 173 -31.01 14.89 27.44
C GLN A 173 -30.58 15.54 28.75
N SER A 174 -30.72 16.86 28.86
CA SER A 174 -30.83 17.52 30.15
C SER A 174 -32.31 17.75 30.42
N VAL A 175 -32.83 17.14 31.48
CA VAL A 175 -33.94 17.77 32.21
C VAL A 175 -33.45 19.19 32.48
N THR A 176 -34.14 20.20 31.94
CA THR A 176 -33.66 21.58 32.00
C THR A 176 -33.49 21.97 33.47
N MET A 177 -32.24 22.19 33.89
CA MET A 177 -31.94 22.60 35.25
C MET A 177 -32.73 23.88 35.53
N THR A 178 -33.68 23.80 36.44
CA THR A 178 -34.52 24.92 36.89
C THR A 178 -34.09 25.26 38.31
N GLY A 179 -34.27 26.50 38.77
CA GLY A 179 -33.86 26.89 40.13
C GLY A 179 -34.43 25.98 41.23
N HIS A 180 -35.64 25.44 41.04
CA HIS A 180 -36.24 24.46 41.97
C HIS A 180 -35.44 23.16 42.03
N ILE A 181 -35.07 22.60 40.87
CA ILE A 181 -34.26 21.38 40.79
C ILE A 181 -32.87 21.62 41.37
N TYR A 182 -32.29 22.81 41.13
CA TYR A 182 -31.00 23.18 41.70
C TYR A 182 -31.05 23.28 43.23
N ARG A 183 -32.09 23.92 43.80
CA ARG A 183 -32.31 23.98 45.24
C ARG A 183 -32.48 22.59 45.85
N ASP A 184 -33.39 21.81 45.30
CA ASP A 184 -33.81 20.55 45.92
C ASP A 184 -32.77 19.44 45.72
N VAL A 185 -32.00 19.47 44.63
CA VAL A 185 -30.97 18.44 44.37
C VAL A 185 -29.59 18.91 44.78
N ILE A 186 -29.14 20.09 44.33
CA ILE A 186 -27.74 20.49 44.52
C ILE A 186 -27.54 21.16 45.88
N LEU A 187 -28.38 22.14 46.23
CA LEU A 187 -28.20 22.84 47.51
C LEU A 187 -28.46 21.91 48.71
N GLU A 188 -29.39 20.96 48.65
CA GLU A 188 -29.58 19.98 49.73
C GLU A 188 -28.28 19.25 50.10
N HIS A 189 -27.48 18.85 49.10
CA HIS A 189 -26.19 18.22 49.35
C HIS A 189 -25.17 19.20 49.94
N VAL A 190 -25.13 20.44 49.43
CA VAL A 190 -24.22 21.50 49.92
C VAL A 190 -24.43 21.77 51.42
N ARG A 191 -25.69 21.82 51.87
CA ARG A 191 -26.06 22.00 53.28
C ARG A 191 -25.49 20.92 54.19
N LEU A 192 -25.56 19.65 53.75
CA LEU A 192 -24.99 18.52 54.48
C LEU A 192 -23.47 18.64 54.63
N PHE A 193 -22.78 19.14 53.60
CA PHE A 193 -21.33 19.32 53.63
C PHE A 193 -20.91 20.53 54.48
N GLN A 194 -21.66 21.62 54.49
CA GLN A 194 -21.37 22.78 55.33
C GLN A 194 -21.30 22.40 56.82
N GLY A 195 -22.25 21.60 57.31
CA GLY A 195 -22.24 21.12 58.71
C GLY A 195 -21.04 20.24 59.06
N ALA A 196 -20.38 19.65 58.06
CA ALA A 196 -19.18 18.83 58.23
C ALA A 196 -17.87 19.62 58.08
N MET A 197 -17.90 20.83 57.49
CA MET A 197 -16.73 21.66 57.26
C MET A 197 -16.64 22.80 58.30
N CYS A 198 -15.43 23.12 58.76
CA CYS A 198 -15.20 24.09 59.85
C CYS A 198 -15.32 25.54 59.36
N ALA A 199 -16.09 26.35 60.08
CA ALA A 199 -16.19 27.83 60.22
C ALA A 199 -16.05 28.80 59.01
N GLU A 200 -15.47 28.41 57.87
CA GLU A 200 -15.22 29.28 56.70
C GLU A 200 -15.63 28.60 55.38
N PHE A 201 -16.86 28.07 55.32
CA PHE A 201 -17.38 27.46 54.10
C PHE A 201 -17.80 28.52 53.09
N LEU A 202 -17.15 28.53 51.92
CA LEU A 202 -17.50 29.40 50.79
C LEU A 202 -18.05 28.57 49.64
N PHE A 203 -19.30 28.83 49.25
CA PHE A 203 -19.94 28.13 48.16
C PHE A 203 -19.59 28.75 46.82
N MET A 204 -19.06 27.95 45.90
CA MET A 204 -18.70 28.36 44.55
C MET A 204 -19.70 27.76 43.55
N ASP A 205 -20.38 28.62 42.80
CA ASP A 205 -21.17 28.26 41.62
C ASP A 205 -21.00 29.30 40.50
N ASP A 206 -21.42 28.95 39.29
CA ASP A 206 -21.41 29.88 38.16
C ASP A 206 -22.67 30.77 38.14
N ASN A 207 -22.70 31.77 37.26
CA ASN A 207 -23.82 32.70 37.12
C ASN A 207 -24.96 32.15 36.23
N ALA A 208 -25.13 30.84 36.12
CA ALA A 208 -26.21 30.26 35.34
C ALA A 208 -27.58 30.69 35.90
N ARG A 209 -28.56 30.83 34.99
CA ARG A 209 -29.92 31.29 35.33
C ARG A 209 -30.57 30.52 36.51
N PRO A 210 -30.41 29.20 36.65
CA PRO A 210 -30.98 28.46 37.78
C PRO A 210 -30.34 28.81 39.12
N HIS A 211 -29.03 29.12 39.14
CA HIS A 211 -28.26 29.43 40.35
C HIS A 211 -28.54 30.85 40.86
N ARG A 212 -28.96 31.74 39.96
CA ARG A 212 -29.33 33.14 40.26
C ARG A 212 -30.85 33.34 40.36
N ALA A 213 -31.62 32.26 40.56
CA ALA A 213 -33.05 32.37 40.81
C ALA A 213 -33.30 32.80 42.26
N ASN A 214 -34.34 33.62 42.50
CA ASN A 214 -34.66 34.13 43.84
C ASN A 214 -34.78 33.02 44.91
N ILE A 215 -35.38 31.89 44.54
CA ILE A 215 -35.53 30.70 45.42
C ILE A 215 -34.19 30.09 45.87
N VAL A 216 -33.12 30.30 45.10
CA VAL A 216 -31.77 29.83 45.42
C VAL A 216 -31.08 30.84 46.32
N ASP A 217 -31.20 32.14 46.03
CA ASP A 217 -30.65 33.20 46.87
C ASP A 217 -31.30 33.22 48.27
N GLU A 218 -32.63 33.07 48.36
CA GLU A 218 -33.36 32.93 49.64
C GLU A 218 -32.86 31.72 50.43
N CYS A 219 -32.61 30.60 49.74
CA CYS A 219 -32.12 29.37 50.34
C CYS A 219 -30.72 29.54 50.94
N LEU A 220 -29.79 30.16 50.21
CA LEU A 220 -28.43 30.43 50.67
C LEU A 220 -28.41 31.37 51.87
N GLN A 221 -29.24 32.41 51.86
CA GLN A 221 -29.38 33.33 53.00
C GLN A 221 -29.94 32.65 54.25
N SER A 222 -30.93 31.77 54.09
CA SER A 222 -31.52 31.04 55.23
C SER A 222 -30.57 30.05 55.90
N GLU A 223 -29.58 29.56 55.16
CA GLU A 223 -28.59 28.57 55.60
C GLU A 223 -27.26 29.23 56.03
N ASP A 224 -27.19 30.56 56.03
CA ASP A 224 -25.96 31.35 56.27
C ASP A 224 -24.78 30.90 55.38
N ILE A 225 -25.08 30.51 54.14
CA ILE A 225 -24.07 30.08 53.17
C ILE A 225 -23.59 31.31 52.41
N THR A 226 -22.31 31.66 52.61
CA THR A 226 -21.66 32.71 51.82
C THR A 226 -21.35 32.18 50.43
N ARG A 227 -21.89 32.81 49.38
CA ARG A 227 -21.58 32.51 47.98
C ARG A 227 -20.42 33.38 47.51
N MET A 228 -19.47 32.78 46.79
CA MET A 228 -18.39 33.50 46.14
C MET A 228 -18.87 34.29 44.93
N ASP A 229 -18.37 35.51 44.75
CA ASP A 229 -18.64 36.29 43.55
C ASP A 229 -17.86 35.73 42.35
N TRP A 230 -18.58 35.15 41.39
CA TRP A 230 -18.01 34.64 40.14
C TRP A 230 -18.11 35.67 39.01
N PRO A 231 -17.01 35.99 38.31
CA PRO A 231 -17.04 36.92 37.17
C PRO A 231 -17.83 36.33 35.99
N ALA A 232 -18.48 37.21 35.21
CA ALA A 232 -19.22 36.79 34.02
C ALA A 232 -18.28 36.32 32.89
N TYR A 233 -18.67 35.26 32.17
CA TYR A 233 -17.95 34.71 31.01
C TYR A 233 -16.53 34.17 31.28
N SER A 234 -16.34 33.50 32.42
CA SER A 234 -15.05 32.86 32.78
C SER A 234 -15.18 31.34 32.91
N PRO A 235 -15.42 30.59 31.80
CA PRO A 235 -15.47 29.14 31.83
C PRO A 235 -14.09 28.51 32.14
N ASP A 236 -13.02 29.21 31.79
CA ASP A 236 -11.63 28.82 32.03
C ASP A 236 -11.22 28.82 33.51
N LEU A 237 -12.01 29.47 34.36
CA LEU A 237 -11.77 29.53 35.80
C LEU A 237 -12.49 28.39 36.55
N ASN A 238 -13.47 27.71 35.93
CA ASN A 238 -14.25 26.67 36.58
C ASN A 238 -13.44 25.36 36.62
N PRO A 239 -13.00 24.86 37.79
CA PRO A 239 -12.19 23.64 37.87
C PRO A 239 -12.95 22.36 37.49
N ILE A 240 -14.26 22.47 37.22
CA ILE A 240 -15.16 21.36 36.86
C ILE A 240 -15.38 21.28 35.33
N GLU A 241 -14.99 22.31 34.56
CA GLU A 241 -15.04 22.35 33.09
C GLU A 241 -13.70 21.93 32.44
#